data_AF-A0A3D0X754-F1
#
_entry.id   AF-A0A3D0X754-F1
#
_cell.length_a   1.000
_cell.length_b   1.000
_cell.length_c   1.000
_cell.angle_alpha   90.00
_cell.angle_beta   90.00
_cell.angle_gamma   90.00
#
_symmetry.space_group_name_H-M   'P 1'
#
loop_
_entity.id
_entity.type
_entity.pdbx_description
1 polymer ?
#
loop_
_entity_poly.entity_id
_entity_poly.type
_entity_poly.pdbx_seq_one_letter_code
_entity_poly.pdbx_strand_id
1 'polypeptide(L)'
;RWFLEEGLKEVFKDVSGITDYQDNLVLDFVDYKLDVDHPNYSVIECKVRDATYSAALRVTARLLNKSTGEIKESNVFMGDFPLMTPSGTFVINGAERVIVSQLVRSPGVYYKMDHDK
;
A
#
# COMPACT_ATOMS: atom_id res chain seq x y z
N ARG A 1 -4.58 11.76 4.78
CA ARG A 1 -3.93 10.91 5.80
C ARG A 1 -4.61 9.54 5.92
N TRP A 2 -5.94 9.46 5.79
CA TRP A 2 -6.74 8.23 5.70
C TRP A 2 -6.06 7.00 5.07
N PHE A 3 -5.49 7.12 3.86
CA PHE A 3 -4.85 5.98 3.19
C PHE A 3 -3.76 5.29 4.04
N LEU A 4 -2.93 6.07 4.74
CA LEU A 4 -1.83 5.55 5.56
C LEU A 4 -2.28 5.03 6.93
N GLU A 5 -3.45 5.46 7.42
CA GLU A 5 -3.94 5.14 8.76
C GLU A 5 -4.98 4.02 8.73
N GLU A 6 -5.79 3.96 7.67
CA GLU A 6 -6.91 3.02 7.51
C GLU A 6 -6.80 2.23 6.21
N GLY A 7 -6.59 2.91 5.08
CA GLY A 7 -6.65 2.27 3.75
C GLY A 7 -5.66 1.11 3.57
N LEU A 8 -4.41 1.26 4.01
CA LEU A 8 -3.41 0.18 3.96
C LEU A 8 -3.84 -1.03 4.80
N LYS A 9 -4.40 -0.78 5.99
CA LYS A 9 -4.88 -1.84 6.88
C LYS A 9 -6.05 -2.59 6.26
N GLU A 10 -6.98 -1.89 5.63
CA GLU A 10 -8.11 -2.48 4.92
C GLU A 10 -7.64 -3.37 3.78
N VAL A 11 -6.70 -2.89 2.95
CA VAL A 11 -6.14 -3.66 1.84
C VAL A 11 -5.45 -4.92 2.35
N PHE A 12 -4.61 -4.84 3.39
CA PHE A 12 -3.94 -6.02 3.95
C PHE A 12 -4.92 -7.03 4.55
N LYS A 13 -6.00 -6.55 5.18
CA LYS A 13 -7.06 -7.40 5.69
C LYS A 13 -7.83 -8.10 4.58
N ASP A 14 -8.11 -7.40 3.48
CA ASP A 14 -8.84 -7.95 2.32
C ASP A 14 -8.04 -9.06 1.62
N VAL A 15 -6.72 -8.89 1.51
CA VAL A 15 -5.85 -9.92 0.90
C VAL A 15 -5.36 -10.99 1.88
N SER A 16 -5.71 -10.92 3.18
CA SER A 16 -5.29 -11.93 4.17
C SER A 16 -6.04 -13.26 4.00
N GLY A 17 -5.51 -14.33 4.59
CA GLY A 17 -6.05 -15.67 4.44
C GLY A 17 -5.61 -16.35 3.14
N ILE A 18 -4.46 -15.98 2.59
CA ILE A 18 -3.90 -16.63 1.39
C ILE A 18 -3.53 -18.06 1.76
N THR A 19 -4.12 -19.03 1.07
CA THR A 19 -3.82 -20.44 1.28
C THR A 19 -2.94 -21.01 0.17
N ASP A 20 -2.15 -22.03 0.52
CA ASP A 20 -1.43 -22.82 -0.49
C ASP A 20 -2.39 -23.76 -1.25
N TYR A 21 -1.89 -24.40 -2.31
CA TYR A 21 -2.69 -25.29 -3.16
C TYR A 21 -3.34 -26.47 -2.40
N GLN A 22 -2.78 -26.84 -1.25
CA GLN A 22 -3.26 -27.95 -0.43
C GLN A 22 -4.07 -27.49 0.79
N ASP A 23 -4.33 -26.18 0.93
CA ASP A 23 -4.99 -25.55 2.08
C ASP A 23 -4.34 -25.85 3.45
N ASN A 24 -3.08 -26.30 3.47
CA ASN A 24 -2.31 -26.64 4.66
C ASN A 24 -1.62 -25.42 5.28
N LEU A 25 -1.20 -24.47 4.46
CA LEU A 25 -0.54 -23.24 4.90
C LEU A 25 -1.48 -22.04 4.70
N VAL A 26 -1.61 -21.20 5.72
CA VAL A 26 -2.40 -19.95 5.66
C VAL A 26 -1.50 -18.79 6.01
N LEU A 27 -1.45 -17.81 5.12
CA LEU A 27 -0.71 -16.56 5.30
C LEU A 27 -1.68 -15.42 5.60
N ASP A 28 -1.49 -14.80 6.75
CA ASP A 28 -2.24 -13.63 7.21
C ASP A 28 -1.32 -12.42 7.40
N PHE A 29 -1.83 -11.23 7.13
CA PHE A 29 -1.15 -9.97 7.41
C PHE A 29 -1.73 -9.36 8.67
N VAL A 30 -0.96 -9.37 9.76
CA VAL A 30 -1.44 -8.99 11.09
C VAL A 30 -1.38 -7.48 11.28
N ASP A 31 -0.26 -6.88 10.89
CA ASP A 31 0.00 -5.46 11.07
C ASP A 31 1.03 -4.96 10.05
N TYR A 32 1.18 -3.64 9.94
CA TYR A 32 2.22 -3.02 9.13
C TYR A 32 2.88 -1.86 9.86
N LYS A 33 4.12 -1.58 9.47
CA LYS A 33 4.89 -0.44 9.92
C LYS A 33 5.45 0.27 8.70
N LEU A 34 5.15 1.56 8.58
CA LEU A 34 5.77 2.45 7.63
C LEU A 34 6.69 3.40 8.40
N ASP A 35 7.99 3.37 8.08
CA ASP A 35 9.00 4.17 8.78
C ASP A 35 8.98 5.66 8.31
N VAL A 36 7.83 6.32 8.42
CA VAL A 36 7.60 7.70 7.93
C VAL A 36 8.57 8.73 8.50
N ASP A 37 9.01 8.54 9.74
CA ASP A 37 9.96 9.44 10.43
C ASP A 37 11.42 9.19 10.01
N HIS A 38 11.68 8.07 9.31
CA HIS A 38 13.00 7.67 8.86
C HIS A 38 12.97 7.37 7.35
N PRO A 39 12.69 8.38 6.49
CA PRO A 39 12.75 8.20 5.06
C PRO A 39 14.18 7.86 4.62
N ASN A 40 14.31 7.15 3.49
CA ASN A 40 15.61 6.72 2.97
C ASN A 40 16.56 7.91 2.71
N TYR A 41 16.01 9.03 2.26
CA TYR A 41 16.70 10.29 2.03
C TYR A 41 15.77 11.47 2.31
N SER A 42 16.33 12.66 2.53
CA SER A 42 15.54 13.89 2.56
C SER A 42 15.01 14.27 1.17
N VAL A 43 13.97 15.11 1.13
CA VAL A 43 13.37 15.63 -0.12
C VAL A 43 14.44 16.28 -1.02
N ILE A 44 15.38 17.04 -0.44
CA ILE A 44 16.44 17.72 -1.17
C ILE A 44 17.42 16.71 -1.78
N GLU A 45 17.84 15.72 -1.00
CA GLU A 45 18.73 14.66 -1.49
C GLU A 45 18.09 13.85 -2.61
N CYS A 46 16.79 13.53 -2.51
CA CYS A 46 16.07 12.84 -3.58
C CYS A 46 16.10 13.62 -4.90
N LYS A 47 15.92 14.95 -4.84
CA LYS A 47 15.98 15.83 -6.02
C LYS A 47 17.37 15.86 -6.66
N VAL A 48 18.44 15.83 -5.86
CA VAL A 48 19.83 15.88 -6.37
C VAL A 48 20.31 14.53 -6.90
N ARG A 49 19.82 13.42 -6.33
CA ARG A 49 20.28 12.06 -6.62
C ARG A 49 19.37 11.30 -7.61
N ASP A 50 18.42 11.97 -8.23
CA ASP A 50 17.38 11.34 -9.06
C ASP A 50 16.66 10.17 -8.35
N ALA A 51 16.49 10.29 -7.03
CA ALA A 51 15.87 9.25 -6.19
C ALA A 51 14.41 9.59 -5.84
N THR A 52 13.70 8.61 -5.30
CA THR A 52 12.30 8.76 -4.86
C THR A 52 12.22 8.98 -3.35
N TYR A 53 11.50 10.02 -2.92
CA TYR A 53 11.27 10.30 -1.50
C TYR A 53 10.30 9.24 -0.94
N SER A 54 10.85 8.31 -0.16
CA SER A 54 10.16 7.09 0.26
C SER A 54 10.68 6.59 1.60
N ALA A 55 9.91 5.73 2.25
CA ALA A 55 10.29 5.02 3.46
C ALA A 55 9.96 3.53 3.35
N ALA A 56 10.68 2.71 4.12
CA ALA A 56 10.48 1.27 4.13
C ALA A 56 9.10 0.91 4.69
N LEU A 57 8.35 0.10 3.92
CA LEU A 57 7.13 -0.55 4.37
C LEU A 57 7.46 -1.98 4.83
N ARG A 58 7.13 -2.28 6.07
CA ARG A 58 7.27 -3.61 6.66
C ARG A 58 5.92 -4.12 7.09
N VAL A 59 5.67 -5.41 6.91
CA VAL A 59 4.42 -6.06 7.30
C VAL A 59 4.73 -7.24 8.20
N THR A 60 3.99 -7.38 9.29
CA THR A 60 4.03 -8.55 10.16
C THR A 60 3.15 -9.62 9.52
N ALA A 61 3.80 -10.60 8.90
CA ALA A 61 3.16 -11.73 8.27
C ALA A 61 3.12 -12.93 9.24
N ARG A 62 1.97 -13.60 9.32
CA ARG A 62 1.74 -14.81 10.10
C ARG A 62 1.45 -15.97 9.17
N LEU A 63 2.26 -17.02 9.26
CA LEU A 63 2.07 -18.28 8.55
C LEU A 63 1.60 -19.35 9.54
N LEU A 64 0.37 -19.83 9.37
CA LEU A 64 -0.19 -20.96 10.10
C LEU A 64 -0.03 -22.24 9.26
N ASN A 65 0.58 -23.26 9.84
CA ASN A 65 0.55 -24.62 9.31
C ASN A 65 -0.60 -25.39 9.98
N LYS A 66 -1.67 -25.69 9.25
CA LYS A 66 -2.83 -26.41 9.76
C LYS A 66 -2.53 -27.87 10.13
N SER A 67 -1.57 -28.50 9.47
CA SER A 67 -1.23 -29.91 9.73
C SER A 67 -0.48 -30.09 11.05
N THR A 68 0.36 -29.11 11.43
CA THR A 68 1.15 -29.17 12.68
C THR A 68 0.60 -28.27 13.79
N GLY A 69 -0.24 -27.29 13.45
CA GLY A 69 -0.68 -26.22 14.35
C GLY A 69 0.39 -25.15 14.60
N GLU A 70 1.53 -25.22 13.92
CA GLU A 70 2.64 -24.27 14.10
C GLU A 70 2.28 -22.90 13.52
N ILE A 71 2.55 -21.84 14.29
CA ILE A 71 2.40 -20.45 13.86
C ILE A 71 3.79 -19.81 13.80
N LYS A 72 4.15 -19.26 12.63
CA LYS A 72 5.37 -18.48 12.44
C LYS A 72 5.01 -17.04 12.11
N GLU A 73 5.48 -16.11 12.93
CA GLU A 73 5.38 -14.68 12.64
C GLU A 73 6.73 -14.13 12.19
N SER A 74 6.70 -13.27 11.19
CA SER A 74 7.90 -12.65 10.63
C SER A 74 7.62 -11.25 10.13
N ASN A 75 8.59 -10.35 10.32
CA ASN A 75 8.53 -8.99 9.77
C ASN A 75 9.16 -8.99 8.38
N VAL A 76 8.32 -8.82 7.36
CA VAL A 76 8.70 -8.88 5.96
C VAL A 76 8.82 -7.47 5.41
N PHE A 77 9.90 -7.18 4.68
CA PHE A 77 10.03 -5.93 3.93
C PHE A 77 9.22 -6.04 2.63
N MET A 78 8.25 -5.14 2.46
CA MET A 78 7.35 -5.13 1.30
C MET A 78 7.81 -4.18 0.19
N GLY A 79 8.84 -3.38 0.46
CA GLY A 79 9.37 -2.38 -0.47
C GLY A 79 9.37 -0.97 0.10
N ASP A 80 9.84 -0.04 -0.70
CA ASP A 80 9.84 1.39 -0.38
C ASP A 80 8.51 2.02 -0.82
N PHE A 81 7.87 2.74 0.10
CA PHE A 81 6.60 3.41 -0.14
C PHE A 81 6.83 4.93 -0.33
N PRO A 82 6.43 5.53 -1.47
CA PRO A 82 6.57 6.96 -1.70
C PRO A 82 5.81 7.79 -0.67
N LEU A 83 6.49 8.79 -0.10
CA LEU A 83 5.90 9.69 0.89
C LEU A 83 5.50 11.02 0.29
N MET A 84 4.41 11.59 0.80
CA MET A 84 3.98 12.93 0.46
C MET A 84 4.80 13.95 1.24
N THR A 85 5.26 14.99 0.56
CA THR A 85 5.95 16.13 1.17
C THR A 85 4.97 17.02 1.96
N PRO A 86 5.45 17.91 2.84
CA PRO A 86 4.58 18.88 3.52
C PRO A 86 3.81 19.82 2.59
N SER A 87 4.28 20.02 1.35
CA SER A 87 3.59 20.83 0.34
C SER A 87 2.52 20.07 -0.45
N GLY A 88 2.30 18.77 -0.15
CA GLY A 88 1.31 17.95 -0.84
C GLY A 88 1.78 17.36 -2.18
N THR A 89 3.09 17.34 -2.42
CA THR A 89 3.72 16.78 -3.63
C THR A 89 4.43 15.46 -3.33
N PHE A 90 4.93 14.81 -4.36
CA PHE A 90 5.79 13.62 -4.26
C PHE A 90 7.08 13.87 -5.03
N VAL A 91 8.21 13.37 -4.55
CA VAL A 91 9.46 13.34 -5.34
C VAL A 91 9.62 11.94 -5.90
N ILE A 92 9.49 11.80 -7.22
CA ILE A 92 9.60 10.54 -7.94
C ILE A 92 10.75 10.67 -8.95
N ASN A 93 11.81 9.87 -8.76
CA ASN A 93 13.02 9.90 -9.58
C ASN A 93 13.57 11.33 -9.75
N GLY A 94 13.77 12.04 -8.64
CA GLY A 94 14.26 13.42 -8.60
C GLY A 94 13.24 14.50 -8.97
N ALA A 95 12.16 14.16 -9.68
CA ALA A 95 11.16 15.11 -10.13
C ALA A 95 10.01 15.27 -9.13
N GLU A 96 9.57 16.51 -8.92
CA GLU A 96 8.39 16.81 -8.10
C GLU A 96 7.11 16.58 -8.92
N ARG A 97 6.19 15.79 -8.37
CA ARG A 97 4.94 15.37 -9.01
C ARG A 97 3.76 15.63 -8.08
N VAL A 98 2.60 15.83 -8.69
CA VAL A 98 1.33 15.97 -8.00
C VAL A 98 0.38 14.89 -8.51
N ILE A 99 -0.36 14.26 -7.59
CA ILE A 99 -1.45 13.36 -7.94
C ILE A 99 -2.72 14.20 -8.07
N VAL A 100 -3.30 14.22 -9.26
CA VAL A 100 -4.54 14.96 -9.54
C VAL A 100 -5.77 14.11 -9.21
N SER A 101 -6.77 14.71 -8.59
CA SER A 101 -8.05 14.05 -8.35
C SER A 101 -8.74 13.75 -9.67
N GLN A 102 -9.17 12.51 -9.85
CA GLN A 102 -9.95 12.10 -11.01
C GLN A 102 -11.44 12.26 -10.73
N LEU A 103 -12.18 12.83 -11.69
CA LEU A 103 -13.64 12.81 -11.66
C LEU A 103 -14.13 11.54 -12.36
N VAL A 104 -14.61 10.58 -11.58
CA VAL A 104 -15.18 9.33 -12.08
C VAL A 104 -16.65 9.24 -11.68
N ARG A 105 -17.44 8.53 -12.48
CA ARG A 105 -18.83 8.20 -12.10
C ARG A 105 -18.78 7.07 -11.08
N SER A 106 -19.59 7.18 -10.04
CA SER A 106 -19.71 6.12 -9.04
C SER A 106 -20.14 4.79 -9.68
N PRO A 107 -19.73 3.64 -9.16
CA PRO A 107 -20.31 2.37 -9.56
C PRO A 107 -21.81 2.34 -9.22
N GLY A 108 -22.67 1.88 -10.15
CA GLY A 108 -24.11 1.82 -9.92
C GLY A 108 -24.93 1.61 -11.19
N VAL A 109 -26.25 1.55 -11.04
CA VAL A 109 -27.20 1.45 -12.15
C VAL A 109 -27.57 2.86 -12.62
N TYR A 110 -27.47 3.08 -13.93
CA TYR A 110 -27.79 4.35 -14.58
C TYR A 110 -28.86 4.15 -15.65
N TYR A 111 -29.92 4.94 -15.59
CA TYR A 111 -30.93 4.98 -16.64
C TYR A 111 -30.56 6.08 -17.64
N LYS A 112 -30.63 5.75 -18.94
CA LYS A 112 -30.46 6.70 -20.04
C LYS A 112 -31.67 6.58 -20.96
N MET A 113 -32.29 7.71 -21.28
CA MET A 113 -33.25 7.79 -22.38
C MET A 113 -32.51 8.28 -23.62
N ASP A 114 -32.61 7.54 -24.71
CA ASP A 114 -32.19 8.02 -26.03
C ASP A 114 -33.44 8.51 -26.77
N HIS A 115 -33.33 9.69 -27.41
CA HIS A 115 -34.36 10.18 -28.32
C HIS A 115 -34.10 9.60 -29.71
N ASP A 116 -35.15 9.08 -30.34
CA ASP A 116 -35.08 8.59 -31.72
C ASP A 116 -34.79 9.76 -32.69
N LYS A 117 -34.01 9.49 -33.74
CA LYS A 117 -33.45 10.52 -34.64
C LYS A 117 -34.45 11.08 -35.65
#